data_AF-A0A1Q4BWY4-F1
#
_entry.id   AF-A0A1Q4BWY4-F1
#
_cell.length_a   1.000
_cell.length_b   1.000
_cell.length_c   1.000
_cell.angle_alpha   90.00
_cell.angle_beta   90.00
_cell.angle_gamma   90.00
#
_symmetry.space_group_name_H-M   'P 1'
#
loop_
_entity.id
_entity.type
_entity.pdbx_description
1 polymer ?
#
loop_
_entity_poly.entity_id
_entity_poly.type
_entity_poly.pdbx_seq_one_letter_code
_entity_poly.pdbx_strand_id
1 'polypeptide(L)'
;MYKTPGAILLAALAAAFGTSGRAQPSMATLVAAETTSEMLAVQIRLQGFTCDKPHGVVRDAKRSRPDLGVWVLKCGNATYRIRRAPDMAAKVEPLP
;
A
#
# COMPACT_ATOMS: atom_id res chain seq x y z
N MET A 1 14.45 -65.69 -3.00
CA MET A 1 15.64 -65.34 -3.81
C MET A 1 15.18 -65.00 -5.23
N TYR A 2 14.91 -63.74 -5.56
CA TYR A 2 14.64 -63.28 -6.95
C TYR A 2 15.04 -61.79 -7.00
N LYS A 3 16.33 -61.43 -7.12
CA LYS A 3 17.14 -61.24 -8.34
C LYS A 3 16.55 -60.20 -9.31
N THR A 4 16.95 -58.95 -9.09
CA THR A 4 16.81 -57.79 -9.98
C THR A 4 17.66 -57.95 -11.25
N PRO A 5 17.14 -57.51 -12.40
CA PRO A 5 17.97 -56.80 -13.37
C PRO A 5 17.35 -55.42 -13.71
N GLY A 6 18.24 -54.43 -13.82
CA GLY A 6 17.88 -53.03 -13.95
C GLY A 6 17.17 -52.65 -15.25
N ALA A 7 16.47 -51.53 -15.18
CA ALA A 7 16.14 -50.71 -16.34
C ALA A 7 15.97 -49.25 -15.89
N ILE A 8 16.92 -48.44 -16.35
CA ILE A 8 16.70 -47.09 -16.87
C ILE A 8 16.34 -46.00 -15.84
N LEU A 9 17.40 -45.32 -15.39
CA LEU A 9 17.38 -43.93 -14.96
C LEU A 9 16.80 -43.06 -16.07
N LEU A 10 15.62 -42.47 -15.83
CA LEU A 10 15.15 -41.27 -16.52
C LEU A 10 14.82 -40.24 -15.45
N ALA A 11 15.76 -39.32 -15.25
CA ALA A 11 15.57 -38.12 -14.49
C ALA A 11 14.50 -37.25 -15.19
N ALA A 12 13.35 -37.08 -14.57
CA ALA A 12 12.42 -36.02 -14.92
C ALA A 12 12.49 -34.95 -13.83
N LEU A 13 13.41 -33.99 -14.02
CA LEU A 13 13.29 -32.67 -13.41
C LEU A 13 12.03 -32.01 -14.00
N ALA A 14 10.92 -32.04 -13.28
CA ALA A 14 9.80 -31.16 -13.53
C ALA A 14 9.86 -30.02 -12.52
N ALA A 15 10.15 -28.84 -13.06
CA ALA A 15 10.47 -27.61 -12.35
C ALA A 15 9.38 -27.18 -11.35
N ALA A 16 9.84 -26.71 -10.20
CA ALA A 16 9.08 -25.88 -9.29
C ALA A 16 8.66 -24.58 -9.98
N PHE A 17 7.35 -24.32 -10.11
CA PHE A 17 6.83 -22.95 -10.21
C PHE A 17 5.49 -22.87 -9.47
N GLY A 18 5.58 -22.48 -8.21
CA GLY A 18 4.42 -22.26 -7.37
C GLY A 18 3.52 -21.17 -7.93
N THR A 19 2.24 -21.47 -8.11
CA THR A 19 1.19 -20.47 -8.29
C THR A 19 0.87 -19.81 -6.95
N SER A 20 1.87 -19.19 -6.32
CA SER A 20 1.62 -18.24 -5.25
C SER A 20 1.38 -16.88 -5.88
N GLY A 21 0.14 -16.63 -6.31
CA GLY A 21 -0.36 -15.31 -6.65
C GLY A 21 -0.47 -14.41 -5.40
N ARG A 22 0.62 -14.25 -4.65
CA ARG A 22 0.74 -13.17 -3.68
C ARG A 22 1.01 -11.92 -4.50
N ALA A 23 0.00 -11.04 -4.59
CA ALA A 23 0.20 -9.66 -4.98
C ALA A 23 1.21 -9.04 -4.00
N GLN A 24 2.51 -9.17 -4.29
CA GLN A 24 3.55 -8.46 -3.57
C GLN A 24 3.48 -7.01 -4.05
N PRO A 25 3.23 -6.04 -3.15
CA PRO A 25 3.29 -4.65 -3.54
C PRO A 25 4.69 -4.38 -4.11
N SER A 26 4.74 -3.85 -5.33
CA SER A 26 6.02 -3.47 -5.93
C SER A 26 6.69 -2.38 -5.09
N MET A 27 8.02 -2.35 -5.06
CA MET A 27 8.75 -1.31 -4.33
C MET A 27 8.36 0.10 -4.78
N ALA A 28 8.04 0.27 -6.07
CA ALA A 28 7.55 1.53 -6.62
C ALA A 28 6.21 1.98 -5.99
N THR A 29 5.29 1.05 -5.73
CA THR A 29 4.01 1.34 -5.07
C THR A 29 4.22 1.80 -3.62
N LEU A 30 5.17 1.19 -2.92
CA LEU A 30 5.49 1.55 -1.53
C LEU A 30 6.13 2.94 -1.46
N VAL A 31 7.09 3.25 -2.33
CA VAL A 31 7.69 4.59 -2.39
C VAL A 31 6.65 5.66 -2.75
N ALA A 32 5.74 5.37 -3.69
CA ALA A 32 4.66 6.30 -4.04
C ALA A 32 3.68 6.54 -2.87
N ALA A 33 3.39 5.51 -2.06
CA ALA A 33 2.55 5.65 -0.88
C ALA A 33 3.25 6.47 0.23
N GLU A 34 4.53 6.21 0.49
CA GLU A 34 5.33 6.96 1.47
C GLU A 34 5.45 8.44 1.08
N THR A 35 5.79 8.73 -0.18
CA THR A 35 5.85 10.12 -0.68
C THR A 35 4.50 10.84 -0.59
N THR A 36 3.40 10.15 -0.91
CA THR A 36 2.05 10.72 -0.74
C THR A 36 1.71 10.98 0.73
N SER A 37 2.10 10.06 1.62
CA SER A 37 1.91 10.17 3.07
C SER A 37 2.63 11.41 3.63
N GLU A 38 3.89 11.60 3.25
CA GLU A 38 4.71 12.75 3.66
C GLU A 38 4.15 14.08 3.13
N MET A 39 3.78 14.14 1.85
CA MET A 39 3.18 15.34 1.27
C MET A 39 1.88 15.75 1.98
N LEU A 40 1.01 14.78 2.28
CA LEU A 40 -0.23 15.06 3.00
C LEU A 40 0.04 15.48 4.45
N ALA A 41 1.01 14.87 5.13
CA ALA A 41 1.41 15.27 6.47
C ALA A 41 1.91 16.73 6.50
N VAL A 42 2.77 17.13 5.55
CA VAL A 42 3.21 18.53 5.40
C VAL A 42 2.01 19.44 5.16
N GLN A 43 1.10 19.06 4.25
CA GLN A 43 -0.06 19.87 3.92
C GLN A 43 -0.97 20.12 5.12
N ILE A 44 -1.29 19.11 5.93
CA ILE A 44 -2.18 19.30 7.09
C ILE A 44 -1.51 20.08 8.22
N ARG A 45 -0.17 19.96 8.38
CA ARG A 45 0.61 20.79 9.32
C ARG A 45 0.54 22.27 8.97
N LEU A 46 0.64 22.61 7.68
CA LEU A 46 0.46 24.00 7.21
C LEU A 46 -0.93 24.55 7.48
N GLN A 47 -1.93 23.67 7.66
CA GLN A 47 -3.29 24.04 8.03
C GLN A 47 -3.54 24.02 9.54
N GLY A 48 -2.51 23.77 10.36
CA GLY A 48 -2.60 23.77 11.82
C GLY A 48 -2.93 22.41 12.46
N PHE A 49 -3.00 21.33 11.69
CA PHE A 49 -3.19 19.98 12.25
C PHE A 49 -1.86 19.34 12.63
N THR A 50 -1.79 18.75 13.82
CA THR A 50 -0.59 18.06 14.30
C THR A 50 -0.47 16.67 13.67
N CYS A 51 0.64 16.40 13.00
CA CYS A 51 0.96 15.06 12.54
C CYS A 51 2.44 14.82 12.76
N ASP A 52 2.84 14.09 13.80
CA ASP A 52 4.25 13.98 14.15
C ASP A 52 4.99 13.07 13.16
N LYS A 53 4.66 11.77 13.21
CA LYS A 53 5.23 10.75 12.33
C LYS A 53 4.15 10.18 11.42
N PRO A 54 4.16 10.44 10.11
CA PRO A 54 3.28 9.74 9.18
C PRO A 54 3.67 8.26 9.14
N HIS A 55 2.71 7.37 9.37
CA HIS A 55 2.87 5.92 9.31
C HIS A 55 2.41 5.33 7.98
N GLY A 56 1.68 6.12 7.19
CA GLY A 56 1.16 5.69 5.90
C GLY A 56 -0.16 6.37 5.58
N VAL A 57 -0.52 6.26 4.30
CA VAL A 57 -1.76 6.81 3.77
C VAL A 57 -2.48 5.76 2.94
N VAL A 58 -3.81 5.74 3.06
CA VAL A 58 -4.67 4.91 2.22
C VAL A 58 -5.68 5.79 1.52
N ARG A 59 -5.85 5.64 0.21
CA ARG A 59 -6.91 6.32 -0.53
C ARG A 59 -8.25 5.66 -0.23
N ASP A 60 -9.22 6.45 0.25
CA ASP A 60 -10.60 5.99 0.43
C ASP A 60 -11.29 6.02 -0.93
N ALA A 61 -11.24 4.89 -1.64
CA ALA A 61 -11.83 4.75 -2.98
C ALA A 61 -13.35 4.93 -2.99
N LYS A 62 -14.05 4.65 -1.88
CA LYS A 62 -15.51 4.77 -1.78
C LYS A 62 -15.95 6.23 -1.71
N ARG A 63 -15.16 7.09 -1.05
CA ARG A 63 -15.44 8.52 -0.92
C ARG A 63 -14.76 9.37 -1.98
N SER A 64 -13.76 8.82 -2.65
CA SER A 64 -13.06 9.49 -3.73
C SER A 64 -13.85 9.46 -5.04
N ARG A 65 -13.71 10.50 -5.84
CA ARG A 65 -14.30 10.68 -7.18
C ARG A 65 -13.25 11.39 -8.07
N PRO A 66 -13.47 11.53 -9.40
CA PRO A 66 -12.46 12.10 -10.30
C PRO A 66 -11.85 13.43 -9.82
N ASP A 67 -12.70 14.37 -9.38
CA ASP A 67 -12.24 15.72 -8.97
C ASP A 67 -12.09 15.90 -7.45
N LEU A 68 -12.22 14.83 -6.68
CA LEU A 68 -12.10 14.88 -5.22
C LEU A 68 -11.43 13.61 -4.72
N GLY A 69 -10.16 13.74 -4.35
CA GLY A 69 -9.44 12.69 -3.67
C GLY A 69 -9.74 12.70 -2.18
N VAL A 70 -9.96 11.51 -1.62
CA VAL A 70 -10.12 11.31 -0.18
C VAL A 70 -9.09 10.30 0.29
N TRP A 71 -8.35 10.66 1.33
CA TRP A 71 -7.31 9.82 1.93
C TRP A 71 -7.52 9.70 3.43
N VAL A 72 -7.10 8.58 3.99
CA VAL A 72 -6.93 8.38 5.42
C VAL A 72 -5.44 8.35 5.70
N LEU A 73 -4.95 9.38 6.39
CA LEU A 73 -3.56 9.51 6.80
C LEU A 73 -3.46 9.09 8.27
N LYS A 74 -2.57 8.12 8.55
CA LYS A 74 -2.27 7.71 9.92
C LYS A 74 -0.99 8.39 10.38
N CYS A 75 -1.09 9.16 11.45
CA CYS A 75 0.04 9.77 12.14
C CYS A 75 0.25 9.07 13.50
N GLY A 76 1.42 9.24 14.12
CA GLY A 76 1.72 8.64 15.42
C GLY A 76 0.80 9.11 16.56
N ASN A 77 0.27 10.34 16.43
CA ASN A 77 -0.57 10.99 17.42
C ASN A 77 -2.07 10.97 17.07
N ALA A 78 -2.44 10.79 15.80
CA ALA A 78 -3.82 10.92 15.32
C ALA A 78 -4.03 10.27 13.95
N THR A 79 -5.28 10.00 13.60
CA THR A 79 -5.66 9.60 12.25
C THR A 79 -6.56 10.67 11.63
N TYR A 80 -6.31 11.03 10.38
CA TYR A 80 -7.02 12.09 9.67
C TYR A 80 -7.66 11.57 8.40
N ARG A 81 -8.88 12.02 8.11
CA ARG A 81 -9.46 11.97 6.77
C ARG A 81 -9.21 13.30 6.07
N ILE A 82 -8.54 13.24 4.94
CA ILE A 82 -8.15 14.39 4.14
C ILE A 82 -8.93 14.36 2.84
N ARG A 83 -9.65 15.43 2.53
CA ARG A 83 -10.36 15.62 1.27
C ARG A 83 -9.70 16.74 0.49
N ARG A 84 -9.18 16.45 -0.70
CA ARG A 84 -8.50 17.44 -1.57
C ARG A 84 -9.25 17.56 -2.89
N ALA A 85 -9.64 18.78 -3.24
CA ALA A 85 -10.12 19.17 -4.56
C ALA A 85 -9.10 20.16 -5.17
N PRO A 86 -8.99 20.27 -6.51
CA PRO A 86 -7.96 21.10 -7.17
C PRO A 86 -7.95 22.57 -6.74
N ASP A 87 -9.14 23.15 -6.51
CA ASP A 87 -9.31 24.61 -6.30
C ASP A 87 -9.67 24.99 -4.85
N MET A 88 -9.45 24.07 -3.90
CA MET A 88 -9.77 24.31 -2.49
C MET A 88 -8.66 23.80 -1.58
N ALA A 89 -8.46 24.49 -0.46
CA ALA A 89 -7.68 23.95 0.64
C ALA A 89 -8.23 22.58 1.04
N ALA A 90 -7.35 21.63 1.38
CA ALA A 90 -7.85 20.33 1.82
C ALA A 90 -8.70 20.48 3.07
N LYS A 91 -9.83 19.77 3.10
CA LYS A 91 -10.64 19.63 4.29
C LYS A 91 -10.09 18.44 5.09
N VAL A 92 -9.70 18.70 6.33
CA VAL A 92 -9.13 17.70 7.24
C VAL A 92 -10.10 17.45 8.38
N GLU A 93 -10.43 16.18 8.61
CA GLU A 93 -11.33 15.73 9.67
C GLU A 93 -10.57 14.70 10.52
N PRO A 94 -10.37 14.92 11.83
CA PRO A 94 -9.86 13.90 12.72
C PRO A 94 -10.78 12.67 12.75
N LEU A 95 -10.21 11.48 12.82
CA LEU A 95 -10.93 10.23 13.01
C LEU A 95 -10.75 9.75 14.45
N PRO A 96 -11.83 9.25 15.10
CA PRO A 96 -11.75 8.63 16.41
C PRO A 96 -10.99 7.29 16.38
#